data_AF-A0A9C7YRQ5-F1
#
_entry.id   AF-A0A9C7YRQ5-F1
#
_cell.length_a   1.000
_cell.length_b   1.000
_cell.length_c   1.000
_cell.angle_alpha   90.00
_cell.angle_beta   90.00
_cell.angle_gamma   90.00
#
_symmetry.space_group_name_H-M   'P 1'
#
loop_
_entity.id
_entity.type
_entity.pdbx_description
1 polymer ?
#
loop_
_entity_poly.entity_id
_entity_poly.type
_entity_poly.pdbx_seq_one_letter_code
_entity_poly.pdbx_strand_id
1 'polypeptide(L)'
;MKRLSPLILIILILILTLWTIKVPSLFSYNSKNQGSATSLENINATVCPGEETKITLTITVWADPSQTVNITLIPDADWIKPEQSEFSIVAPPEGYSFQTTITLSGENLSPGTYNSTLTIRYYFTANETVKESTSSITLNVILPVFEIIPENLTLIMKPTDTKAIDFILRNTDGCSIFITASPLEQSENVQLIFNPTI
;
A
#
# COMPACT_ATOMS: atom_id res chain seq x y z
N MET A 1 48.89 -21.05 -62.67
CA MET A 1 48.26 -20.56 -61.42
C MET A 1 47.15 -19.58 -61.79
N LYS A 2 45.88 -19.98 -61.68
CA LYS A 2 44.72 -19.13 -62.04
C LYS A 2 44.47 -18.13 -60.91
N ARG A 3 44.58 -16.83 -61.20
CA ARG A 3 44.27 -15.75 -60.25
C ARG A 3 42.75 -15.73 -60.02
N LEU A 4 42.34 -15.96 -58.78
CA LEU A 4 40.96 -15.77 -58.36
C LEU A 4 40.57 -14.29 -58.55
N SER A 5 39.42 -14.06 -59.16
CA SER A 5 38.86 -12.72 -59.35
C SER A 5 38.64 -12.06 -57.98
N PRO A 6 38.96 -10.77 -57.81
CA PRO A 6 38.78 -10.05 -56.55
C PRO A 6 37.33 -10.08 -56.05
N LEU A 7 36.37 -10.25 -56.96
CA LEU A 7 34.94 -10.37 -56.63
C LEU A 7 34.60 -11.70 -55.95
N ILE A 8 35.27 -12.79 -56.32
CA ILE A 8 35.11 -14.10 -55.67
C ILE A 8 35.74 -14.08 -54.27
N LEU A 9 36.85 -13.36 -54.10
CA LEU A 9 37.51 -13.18 -52.80
C LEU A 9 36.61 -12.42 -51.82
N ILE A 10 35.91 -11.36 -52.29
CA ILE A 10 35.00 -10.57 -51.46
C ILE A 10 33.76 -11.40 -51.04
N ILE A 11 33.21 -12.20 -51.95
CA ILE A 11 32.07 -13.10 -51.63
C ILE A 11 32.50 -14.17 -50.61
N LEU A 12 33.72 -14.73 -50.72
CA LEU A 12 34.23 -15.69 -49.76
C LEU A 12 34.43 -15.08 -48.36
N ILE A 13 34.91 -13.83 -48.29
CA ILE A 13 35.07 -13.11 -47.02
C ILE A 13 33.72 -12.82 -46.37
N LEU A 14 32.71 -12.42 -47.15
CA LEU A 14 31.35 -12.19 -46.66
C LEU A 14 30.68 -13.47 -46.13
N ILE A 15 30.86 -14.63 -46.80
CA ILE A 15 30.32 -15.90 -46.30
C ILE A 15 31.06 -16.34 -45.02
N LEU A 16 32.37 -16.09 -44.91
CA LEU A 16 33.13 -16.40 -43.69
C LEU A 16 32.76 -15.49 -42.51
N THR A 17 32.45 -14.20 -42.73
CA THR A 17 32.02 -13.29 -41.67
C THR A 17 30.56 -13.52 -41.25
N LEU A 18 29.70 -14.02 -42.13
CA LEU A 18 28.33 -14.41 -41.80
C LEU A 18 28.22 -15.74 -41.02
N TRP A 19 29.23 -16.61 -41.07
CA TRP A 19 29.28 -17.86 -40.29
C TRP A 19 30.15 -17.78 -39.02
N THR A 20 30.80 -16.64 -38.76
CA THR A 20 31.63 -16.43 -37.56
C THR A 20 31.02 -15.50 -36.52
N ILE A 21 29.78 -15.04 -36.71
CA ILE A 21 28.92 -14.63 -35.59
C ILE A 21 28.36 -15.91 -34.95
N LYS A 22 29.28 -16.69 -34.38
CA LYS A 22 28.98 -17.59 -33.27
C LYS A 22 28.61 -16.64 -32.13
N VAL A 23 27.32 -16.36 -31.94
CA VAL A 23 26.85 -15.86 -30.66
C VAL A 23 27.29 -16.93 -29.67
N PRO A 24 28.25 -16.67 -28.77
CA PRO A 24 28.45 -17.57 -27.67
C PRO A 24 27.32 -17.22 -26.71
N SER A 25 26.11 -17.73 -26.97
CA SER A 25 25.16 -17.92 -25.89
C SER A 25 25.58 -19.17 -25.11
N LEU A 26 26.82 -19.14 -24.61
CA LEU A 26 27.10 -19.57 -23.26
C LEU A 26 26.32 -18.61 -22.36
N PHE A 27 24.99 -18.77 -22.31
CA PHE A 27 24.31 -18.55 -21.06
C PHE A 27 24.85 -19.66 -20.15
N SER A 28 26.00 -19.35 -19.54
CA SER A 28 26.17 -19.71 -18.14
C SER A 28 24.86 -19.30 -17.50
N TYR A 29 24.01 -20.30 -17.24
CA TYR A 29 22.92 -20.16 -16.28
C TYR A 29 23.64 -19.99 -14.96
N ASN A 30 24.14 -18.78 -14.75
CA ASN A 30 24.56 -18.32 -13.47
C ASN A 30 23.24 -18.34 -12.71
N SER A 31 23.07 -19.38 -11.90
CA SER A 31 22.19 -19.38 -10.75
C SER A 31 22.65 -18.22 -9.86
N LYS A 32 22.42 -16.99 -10.33
CA LYS A 32 22.23 -15.87 -9.45
C LYS A 32 21.01 -16.30 -8.68
N ASN A 33 21.27 -16.69 -7.43
CA ASN A 33 20.31 -16.77 -6.35
C ASN A 33 19.03 -16.04 -6.76
N GLN A 34 17.91 -16.76 -6.83
CA GLN A 34 16.58 -16.17 -6.85
C GLN A 34 16.40 -15.39 -5.53
N GLY A 35 17.09 -14.27 -5.40
CA GLY A 35 17.11 -13.39 -4.27
C GLY A 35 15.94 -12.45 -4.42
N SER A 36 14.89 -12.70 -3.65
CA SER A 36 13.82 -11.73 -3.45
C SER A 36 14.41 -10.46 -2.86
N ALA A 37 14.11 -9.33 -3.47
CA ALA A 37 14.04 -8.06 -2.79
C ALA A 37 12.62 -7.54 -2.96
N THR A 38 11.73 -7.95 -2.06
CA THR A 38 10.47 -7.26 -1.80
C THR A 38 10.78 -6.17 -0.78
N SER A 39 10.88 -4.92 -1.24
CA SER A 39 10.93 -3.77 -0.34
C SER A 39 9.53 -3.59 0.25
N LEU A 40 9.16 -4.36 1.27
CA LEU A 40 8.17 -3.86 2.21
C LEU A 40 8.93 -3.14 3.32
N GLU A 41 8.81 -1.82 3.29
CA GLU A 41 9.18 -0.99 4.42
C GLU A 41 8.25 -1.32 5.61
N ASN A 42 8.76 -1.12 6.83
CA ASN A 42 7.92 -1.21 8.02
C ASN A 42 6.77 -0.22 7.90
N ILE A 43 5.54 -0.69 8.07
CA ILE A 43 4.35 0.14 7.94
C ILE A 43 4.07 0.74 9.31
N ASN A 44 4.05 2.06 9.39
CA ASN A 44 3.67 2.78 10.61
C ASN A 44 2.51 3.72 10.29
N ALA A 45 1.47 3.65 11.11
CA ALA A 45 0.30 4.50 10.98
C ALA A 45 -0.21 4.97 12.34
N THR A 46 -0.88 6.12 12.32
CA THR A 46 -1.56 6.68 13.49
C THR A 46 -3.01 6.92 13.11
N VAL A 47 -3.94 6.50 13.98
CA VAL A 47 -5.38 6.70 13.83
C VAL A 47 -6.00 7.07 15.18
N CYS A 48 -7.20 7.62 15.12
CA CYS A 48 -8.00 7.89 16.31
C CYS A 48 -8.91 6.68 16.59
N PRO A 49 -9.39 6.49 17.82
CA PRO A 49 -10.35 5.45 18.14
C PRO A 49 -11.56 5.50 17.21
N GLY A 50 -11.89 4.37 16.57
CA GLY A 50 -13.00 4.28 15.62
C GLY A 50 -12.71 4.80 14.21
N GLU A 51 -11.51 5.30 13.93
CA GLU A 51 -11.10 5.69 12.58
C GLU A 51 -10.30 4.59 11.88
N GLU A 52 -10.21 4.69 10.55
CA GLU A 52 -9.41 3.80 9.72
C GLU A 52 -8.53 4.60 8.76
N THR A 53 -7.39 4.03 8.38
CA THR A 53 -6.50 4.61 7.37
C THR A 53 -6.11 3.60 6.32
N LYS A 54 -5.96 4.06 5.08
CA LYS A 54 -5.60 3.23 3.92
C LYS A 54 -4.13 3.40 3.59
N ILE A 55 -3.43 2.28 3.45
CA ILE A 55 -2.01 2.21 3.08
C ILE A 55 -1.90 1.51 1.74
N THR A 56 -1.27 2.18 0.77
CA THR A 56 -0.92 1.56 -0.51
C THR A 56 0.36 0.73 -0.34
N LEU A 57 0.25 -0.57 -0.58
CA LEU A 57 1.37 -1.48 -0.67
C LEU A 57 1.86 -1.56 -2.11
N THR A 58 3.17 -1.51 -2.28
CA THR A 58 3.81 -1.85 -3.56
C THR A 58 4.44 -3.22 -3.42
N ILE A 59 4.00 -4.17 -4.24
CA ILE A 59 4.50 -5.53 -4.24
C ILE A 59 5.26 -5.76 -5.54
N THR A 60 6.54 -6.09 -5.42
CA THR A 60 7.41 -6.41 -6.55
C THR A 60 7.62 -7.91 -6.64
N VAL A 61 7.32 -8.49 -7.80
CA VAL A 61 7.44 -9.92 -8.07
C VAL A 61 8.50 -10.16 -9.14
N TRP A 62 9.41 -11.09 -8.83
CA TRP A 62 10.47 -11.55 -9.71
C TRP A 62 10.14 -13.00 -10.12
N ALA A 63 9.63 -13.16 -11.35
CA ALA A 63 9.25 -14.44 -11.93
C ALA A 63 9.69 -14.51 -13.40
N ASP A 64 9.71 -15.71 -13.96
CA ASP A 64 9.93 -15.88 -15.40
C ASP A 64 8.77 -15.24 -16.20
N PRO A 65 9.03 -14.68 -17.39
CA PRO A 65 8.02 -13.99 -18.18
C PRO A 65 6.83 -14.91 -18.50
N SER A 66 5.61 -14.35 -18.45
CA SER A 66 4.36 -15.05 -18.77
C SER A 66 3.94 -16.13 -17.77
N GLN A 67 4.57 -16.20 -16.61
CA GLN A 67 4.13 -17.05 -15.51
C GLN A 67 3.00 -16.40 -14.70
N THR A 68 2.01 -17.20 -14.31
CA THR A 68 1.01 -16.78 -13.31
C THR A 68 1.57 -16.94 -11.91
N VAL A 69 1.44 -15.90 -11.09
CA VAL A 69 1.77 -15.92 -9.66
C VAL A 69 0.50 -15.63 -8.87
N ASN A 70 0.11 -16.56 -8.00
CA ASN A 70 -0.99 -16.35 -7.07
C ASN A 70 -0.44 -15.74 -5.79
N ILE A 71 -1.07 -14.67 -5.32
CA ILE A 71 -0.61 -13.87 -4.20
C ILE A 71 -1.71 -13.88 -3.15
N THR A 72 -1.33 -14.17 -1.91
CA THR A 72 -2.21 -14.16 -0.74
C THR A 72 -1.66 -13.21 0.31
N LEU A 73 -2.50 -12.30 0.79
CA LEU A 73 -2.23 -11.41 1.92
C LEU A 73 -2.81 -12.02 3.19
N ILE A 74 -1.95 -12.28 4.17
CA ILE A 74 -2.27 -12.99 5.42
C ILE A 74 -1.96 -12.04 6.58
N PRO A 75 -2.96 -11.27 7.06
CA PRO A 75 -2.80 -10.43 8.24
C PRO A 75 -2.75 -11.30 9.51
N ASP A 76 -1.87 -10.94 10.45
CA ASP A 76 -1.76 -11.59 11.77
C ASP A 76 -2.66 -10.94 12.84
N ALA A 77 -3.39 -9.87 12.48
CA ALA A 77 -4.36 -9.23 13.35
C ALA A 77 -5.57 -8.69 12.57
N ASP A 78 -6.73 -8.73 13.20
CA ASP A 78 -8.03 -8.35 12.61
C ASP A 78 -8.13 -6.85 12.27
N TRP A 79 -7.28 -6.02 12.88
CA TRP A 79 -7.19 -4.59 12.57
C TRP A 79 -6.41 -4.28 11.28
N ILE A 80 -5.81 -5.29 10.64
CA ILE A 80 -5.19 -5.21 9.31
C ILE A 80 -6.15 -5.84 8.30
N LYS A 81 -6.79 -5.02 7.47
CA LYS A 81 -7.83 -5.46 6.52
C LYS A 81 -7.34 -5.26 5.07
N PRO A 82 -6.85 -6.28 4.38
CA PRO A 82 -6.56 -6.19 2.95
C PRO A 82 -7.83 -5.91 2.14
N GLU A 83 -7.76 -5.01 1.15
CA GLU A 83 -8.89 -4.79 0.23
C GLU A 83 -9.16 -6.03 -0.63
N GLN A 84 -8.09 -6.76 -0.97
CA GLN A 84 -8.16 -8.05 -1.64
C GLN A 84 -7.14 -9.00 -1.03
N SER A 85 -7.61 -10.08 -0.40
CA SER A 85 -6.73 -11.06 0.27
C SER A 85 -6.09 -12.05 -0.69
N GLU A 86 -6.71 -12.32 -1.85
CA GLU A 86 -6.22 -13.27 -2.84
C GLU A 86 -6.39 -12.73 -4.25
N PHE A 87 -5.33 -12.80 -5.05
CA PHE A 87 -5.35 -12.38 -6.44
C PHE A 87 -4.21 -13.02 -7.24
N SER A 88 -4.37 -13.04 -8.56
CA SER A 88 -3.37 -13.60 -9.47
C SER A 88 -2.85 -12.51 -10.40
N ILE A 89 -1.54 -12.52 -10.63
CA ILE A 89 -0.91 -11.67 -11.63
C ILE A 89 -0.24 -12.54 -12.69
N VAL A 90 -0.27 -12.08 -13.94
CA VAL A 90 0.61 -12.64 -14.99
C VAL A 90 1.85 -11.77 -14.99
N ALA A 91 2.98 -12.34 -14.57
CA ALA A 91 4.23 -11.59 -14.48
C ALA A 91 4.71 -11.20 -15.89
N PRO A 92 4.80 -9.90 -16.24
CA PRO A 92 5.58 -9.47 -17.40
C PRO A 92 7.07 -9.77 -17.17
N PRO A 93 7.93 -9.67 -18.20
CA PRO A 93 9.36 -9.97 -18.06
C PRO A 93 10.00 -9.15 -16.92
N GLU A 94 10.71 -9.88 -16.05
CA GLU A 94 11.53 -9.47 -14.88
C GLU A 94 11.13 -8.18 -14.12
N GLY A 95 10.70 -8.35 -12.87
CA GLY A 95 10.61 -7.26 -11.88
C GLY A 95 9.30 -6.45 -11.92
N TYR A 96 8.16 -7.12 -12.11
CA TYR A 96 6.87 -6.45 -12.14
C TYR A 96 6.45 -5.95 -10.76
N SER A 97 6.06 -4.68 -10.69
CA SER A 97 5.48 -4.09 -9.49
C SER A 97 4.02 -3.76 -9.73
N PHE A 98 3.19 -4.07 -8.75
CA PHE A 98 1.79 -3.65 -8.72
C PHE A 98 1.46 -3.11 -7.34
N GLN A 99 0.34 -2.40 -7.28
CA GLN A 99 -0.14 -1.78 -6.05
C GLN A 99 -1.40 -2.49 -5.56
N THR A 100 -1.49 -2.63 -4.24
CA THR A 100 -2.70 -3.08 -3.54
C THR A 100 -2.88 -2.23 -2.30
N THR A 101 -4.05 -2.29 -1.67
CA THR A 101 -4.38 -1.49 -0.50
C THR A 101 -4.62 -2.38 0.69
N ILE A 102 -4.11 -1.96 1.85
CA ILE A 102 -4.58 -2.45 3.15
C ILE A 102 -5.21 -1.30 3.93
N THR A 103 -6.22 -1.61 4.72
CA THR A 103 -6.81 -0.70 5.69
C THR A 103 -6.32 -1.09 7.07
N LEU A 104 -5.81 -0.11 7.84
CA LEU A 104 -5.49 -0.26 9.25
C LEU A 104 -6.61 0.40 10.06
N SER A 105 -7.22 -0.38 10.95
CA SER A 105 -8.44 0.01 11.65
C SER A 105 -8.21 0.20 13.14
N GLY A 106 -8.52 1.40 13.65
CA GLY A 106 -8.64 1.68 15.08
C GLY A 106 -10.02 1.34 15.65
N GLU A 107 -10.88 0.67 14.86
CA GLU A 107 -12.22 0.27 15.28
C GLU A 107 -12.14 -0.75 16.42
N ASN A 108 -12.85 -0.50 17.52
CA ASN A 108 -12.85 -1.33 18.74
C ASN A 108 -11.48 -1.45 19.44
N LEU A 109 -10.49 -0.63 19.09
CA LEU A 109 -9.21 -0.55 19.79
C LEU A 109 -9.21 0.59 20.80
N SER A 110 -8.68 0.31 21.99
CA SER A 110 -8.36 1.35 22.98
C SER A 110 -7.14 2.15 22.55
N PRO A 111 -6.94 3.38 23.06
CA PRO A 111 -5.69 4.09 22.84
C PRO A 111 -4.46 3.25 23.27
N GLY A 112 -3.44 3.20 22.41
CA GLY A 112 -2.25 2.39 22.59
C GLY A 112 -1.47 2.11 21.31
N THR A 113 -0.35 1.41 21.43
CA THR A 113 0.47 0.98 20.29
C THR A 113 0.27 -0.52 20.06
N TYR A 114 -0.09 -0.88 18.83
CA TYR A 114 -0.35 -2.24 18.38
C TYR A 114 0.70 -2.64 17.34
N ASN A 115 1.36 -3.78 17.56
CA ASN A 115 2.34 -4.32 16.63
C ASN A 115 1.85 -5.68 16.12
N SER A 116 1.91 -5.88 14.81
CA SER A 116 1.58 -7.15 14.17
C SER A 116 2.34 -7.28 12.85
N THR A 117 2.02 -8.30 12.07
CA THR A 117 2.67 -8.56 10.80
C THR A 117 1.65 -8.80 9.69
N LEU A 118 2.07 -8.50 8.46
CA LEU A 118 1.40 -8.92 7.24
C LEU A 118 2.33 -9.87 6.50
N THR A 119 1.89 -11.10 6.29
CA THR A 119 2.61 -12.07 5.47
C THR A 119 2.03 -12.10 4.07
N ILE A 120 2.89 -11.94 3.07
CA ILE A 120 2.57 -12.06 1.65
C ILE A 120 3.10 -13.39 1.17
N ARG A 121 2.21 -14.29 0.77
CA ARG A 121 2.54 -15.58 0.18
C ARG A 121 2.44 -15.50 -1.34
N TYR A 122 3.45 -16.01 -2.02
CA TYR A 122 3.54 -16.11 -3.46
C TYR A 122 3.57 -17.58 -3.86
N TYR A 123 2.62 -18.02 -4.69
CA TYR A 123 2.62 -19.33 -5.31
C TYR A 123 2.89 -19.20 -6.81
N PHE A 124 4.03 -19.73 -7.22
CA PHE A 124 4.55 -19.68 -8.56
C PHE A 124 4.08 -20.93 -9.32
N THR A 125 3.14 -20.77 -10.26
CA THR A 125 2.47 -21.94 -10.88
C THR A 125 3.38 -22.77 -11.78
N ALA A 126 4.32 -22.17 -12.51
CA ALA A 126 5.17 -22.87 -13.46
C ALA A 126 6.18 -23.83 -12.82
N ASN A 127 6.58 -23.58 -11.57
CA ASN A 127 7.55 -24.40 -10.83
C ASN A 127 6.98 -24.97 -9.52
N GLU A 128 5.70 -24.75 -9.26
CA GLU A 128 4.98 -25.18 -8.04
C GLU A 128 5.68 -24.76 -6.74
N THR A 129 6.33 -23.60 -6.73
CA THR A 129 7.07 -23.11 -5.54
C THR A 129 6.26 -22.10 -4.75
N VAL A 130 6.41 -22.16 -3.43
CA VAL A 130 5.88 -21.16 -2.50
C VAL A 130 7.04 -20.31 -1.96
N LYS A 131 6.84 -19.00 -1.92
CA LYS A 131 7.70 -18.06 -1.19
C LYS A 131 6.84 -17.16 -0.30
N GLU A 132 7.43 -16.68 0.78
CA GLU A 132 6.77 -15.76 1.71
C GLU A 132 7.66 -14.56 1.98
N SER A 133 7.01 -13.41 2.19
CA SER A 133 7.63 -12.18 2.65
C SER A 133 6.78 -11.65 3.80
N THR A 134 7.40 -11.27 4.91
CA THR A 134 6.69 -10.76 6.08
C THR A 134 7.08 -9.32 6.32
N SER A 135 6.13 -8.53 6.81
CA SER A 135 6.36 -7.11 7.08
C SER A 135 5.73 -6.69 8.37
N SER A 136 6.49 -5.94 9.16
CA SER A 136 6.05 -5.43 10.45
C SER A 136 5.14 -4.23 10.25
N ILE A 137 4.02 -4.24 10.97
CA ILE A 137 3.03 -3.17 10.98
C ILE A 137 2.88 -2.67 12.41
N THR A 138 3.01 -1.36 12.59
CA THR A 138 2.74 -0.65 13.84
C THR A 138 1.55 0.29 13.63
N LEU A 139 0.52 0.15 14.46
CA LEU A 139 -0.62 1.04 14.53
C LEU A 139 -0.64 1.75 15.88
N ASN A 140 -0.63 3.08 15.86
CA ASN A 140 -0.80 3.91 17.04
C ASN A 140 -2.24 4.42 17.07
N VAL A 141 -3.00 3.99 18.08
CA VAL A 141 -4.34 4.51 18.36
C VAL A 141 -4.17 5.60 19.43
N ILE A 142 -4.39 6.85 19.06
CA ILE A 142 -4.13 8.00 19.94
C ILE A 142 -5.42 8.55 20.53
N LEU A 143 -5.41 8.89 21.82
CA LEU A 143 -6.49 9.68 22.40
C LEU A 143 -6.39 11.10 21.80
N PRO A 144 -7.46 11.62 21.18
CA PRO A 144 -7.36 12.92 20.57
C PRO A 144 -7.43 14.00 21.65
N VAL A 145 -6.37 14.80 21.74
CA VAL A 145 -6.32 15.96 22.64
C VAL A 145 -6.70 17.20 21.84
N PHE A 146 -7.68 17.96 22.36
CA PHE A 146 -8.13 19.21 21.77
C PHE A 146 -7.91 20.34 22.74
N GLU A 147 -7.12 21.34 22.32
CA GLU A 147 -7.01 22.62 22.97
C GLU A 147 -7.82 23.64 22.16
N ILE A 148 -8.81 24.27 22.76
CA ILE A 148 -9.67 25.26 22.09
C ILE A 148 -9.31 26.65 22.63
N ILE A 149 -8.81 27.53 21.76
CA ILE A 149 -8.49 28.92 22.09
C ILE A 149 -9.18 29.83 21.07
N PRO A 150 -10.08 30.76 21.48
CA PRO A 150 -10.45 31.07 22.87
C PRO A 150 -11.26 29.95 23.54
N GLU A 151 -11.15 29.80 24.85
CA GLU A 151 -11.80 28.75 25.68
C GLU A 151 -13.34 28.70 25.51
N ASN A 152 -13.94 29.72 24.89
CA ASN A 152 -15.37 29.81 24.64
C ASN A 152 -15.64 29.84 23.14
N LEU A 153 -16.23 28.76 22.61
CA LEU A 153 -16.94 28.77 21.33
C LEU A 153 -18.43 29.00 21.60
N THR A 154 -18.99 30.13 21.12
CA THR A 154 -20.42 30.42 21.27
C THR A 154 -21.15 30.17 19.96
N LEU A 155 -22.19 29.36 20.04
CA LEU A 155 -23.10 29.07 18.94
C LEU A 155 -24.49 29.54 19.30
N ILE A 156 -25.12 30.26 18.38
CA ILE A 156 -26.47 30.79 18.56
C ILE A 156 -27.33 30.22 17.44
N MET A 157 -28.21 29.30 17.80
CA MET A 157 -29.29 28.85 16.93
C MET A 157 -30.55 29.65 17.22
N LYS A 158 -31.16 30.19 16.17
CA LYS A 158 -32.43 30.89 16.26
C LYS A 158 -33.59 29.87 16.26
N PRO A 159 -34.74 30.21 16.86
CA PRO A 159 -35.93 29.36 16.81
C PRO A 159 -36.43 29.02 15.39
N THR A 160 -36.04 29.83 14.39
CA THR A 160 -36.36 29.62 12.98
C THR A 160 -35.42 28.66 12.26
N ASP A 161 -34.31 28.28 12.89
CA ASP A 161 -33.33 27.41 12.26
C ASP A 161 -33.87 25.97 12.27
N THR A 162 -34.07 25.39 11.09
CA THR A 162 -34.63 24.04 10.92
C THR A 162 -33.58 23.00 10.57
N LYS A 163 -32.32 23.41 10.42
CA LYS A 163 -31.20 22.56 10.03
C LYS A 163 -30.24 22.40 11.20
N ALA A 164 -29.70 21.20 11.33
CA ALA A 164 -28.59 20.95 12.23
C ALA A 164 -27.34 21.70 11.75
N ILE A 165 -26.49 22.10 12.70
CA ILE A 165 -25.17 22.65 12.46
C ILE A 165 -24.15 21.64 12.96
N ASP A 166 -23.31 21.15 12.05
CA ASP A 166 -22.22 20.23 12.36
C ASP A 166 -20.90 21.00 12.50
N PHE A 167 -20.22 20.82 13.63
CA PHE A 167 -18.85 21.28 13.86
C PHE A 167 -17.90 20.11 13.78
N ILE A 168 -16.83 20.30 13.03
CA ILE A 168 -15.72 19.36 12.96
C ILE A 168 -14.51 20.05 13.58
N LEU A 169 -14.16 19.65 14.80
CA LEU A 169 -12.93 20.06 15.44
C LEU A 169 -11.85 19.07 15.04
N ARG A 170 -10.73 19.54 14.47
CA ARG A 170 -9.58 18.70 14.14
C ARG A 170 -8.38 19.09 14.97
N ASN A 171 -7.73 18.12 15.60
CA ASN A 171 -6.46 18.36 16.30
C ASN A 171 -5.27 18.27 15.32
N THR A 172 -4.07 18.60 15.81
CA THR A 172 -2.83 18.59 15.02
C THR A 172 -2.44 17.20 14.52
N ASP A 173 -2.92 16.15 15.19
CA ASP A 173 -2.65 14.76 14.82
C ASP A 173 -3.67 14.22 13.78
N GLY A 174 -4.58 15.07 13.31
CA GLY A 174 -5.58 14.74 12.31
C GLY A 174 -6.89 14.17 12.86
N CYS A 175 -6.99 13.94 14.18
CA CYS A 175 -8.20 13.43 14.81
C CYS A 175 -9.34 14.44 14.79
N SER A 176 -10.54 13.96 14.49
CA SER A 176 -11.73 14.78 14.40
C SER A 176 -12.74 14.45 15.50
N ILE A 177 -13.31 15.48 16.15
CA ILE A 177 -14.56 15.35 16.89
C ILE A 177 -15.68 15.99 16.07
N PHE A 178 -16.79 15.27 15.96
CA PHE A 178 -18.03 15.75 15.36
C PHE A 178 -18.99 16.19 16.46
N ILE A 179 -19.41 17.44 16.40
CA ILE A 179 -20.41 18.01 17.30
C ILE A 179 -21.59 18.43 16.43
N THR A 180 -22.73 17.78 16.62
CA THR A 180 -23.97 18.15 15.93
C THR A 180 -24.88 18.92 16.87
N ALA A 181 -25.20 20.16 16.50
CA ALA A 181 -26.20 20.99 17.16
C ALA A 181 -27.48 20.96 16.33
N SER A 182 -28.52 20.29 16.82
CA SER A 182 -29.81 20.19 16.14
C SER A 182 -30.87 21.06 16.81
N PRO A 183 -31.78 21.69 16.05
CA PRO A 183 -32.90 22.42 16.64
C PRO A 183 -33.86 21.37 17.21
N LEU A 184 -33.91 21.24 18.53
CA LEU A 184 -35.11 20.69 19.16
C LEU A 184 -36.24 21.70 18.94
N GLU A 185 -37.51 21.29 19.00
CA GLU A 185 -38.63 22.24 19.03
C GLU A 185 -38.42 23.22 20.19
N GLN A 186 -37.81 24.38 19.91
CA GLN A 186 -37.28 25.28 20.93
C GLN A 186 -37.88 26.66 20.76
N SER A 187 -38.40 27.19 21.88
CA SER A 187 -38.93 28.54 21.98
C SER A 187 -37.86 29.60 22.27
N GLU A 188 -36.59 29.20 22.48
CA GLU A 188 -35.51 30.05 22.95
C GLU A 188 -34.16 29.71 22.28
N ASN A 189 -33.21 30.65 22.32
CA ASN A 189 -31.86 30.45 21.78
C ASN A 189 -31.09 29.43 22.65
N VAL A 190 -30.40 28.49 22.01
CA VAL A 190 -29.48 27.58 22.70
C VAL A 190 -28.05 28.07 22.58
N GLN A 191 -27.37 28.12 23.73
CA GLN A 191 -25.94 28.33 23.83
C GLN A 191 -25.26 27.01 24.22
N LEU A 192 -24.38 26.52 23.35
CA LEU A 192 -23.47 25.43 23.67
C LEU A 192 -22.15 26.03 24.15
N ILE A 193 -21.75 25.72 25.39
CA ILE A 193 -20.46 26.12 25.95
C ILE A 193 -19.61 24.86 26.06
N PHE A 194 -18.47 24.87 25.37
CA PHE A 194 -17.49 23.79 25.44
C PHE A 194 -16.44 24.13 26.48
N ASN A 195 -16.50 23.46 27.63
CA ASN A 195 -15.43 23.49 28.63
C ASN A 195 -14.59 22.22 28.45
N PRO A 196 -13.41 22.27 27.79
CA PRO A 196 -12.53 21.11 27.77
C PRO A 196 -12.06 20.83 29.20
N THR A 197 -12.49 19.73 29.80
CA THR A 197 -11.83 19.18 30.99
C THR A 197 -10.49 18.58 30.57
N ILE A 198 -9.43 19.14 31.15
CA ILE A 198 -8.01 18.73 31.04
C ILE A 198 -7.83 17.25 31.40
#